data_AF-A0A816DAW9-F1
#
_entry.id   AF-A0A816DAW9-F1
#
_cell.length_a   1.000
_cell.length_b   1.000
_cell.length_c   1.000
_cell.angle_alpha   90.00
_cell.angle_beta   90.00
_cell.angle_gamma   90.00
#
_symmetry.space_group_name_H-M   'P 1'
#
loop_
_entity.id
_entity.type
_entity.pdbx_description
1 polymer ?
#
loop_
_entity_poly.entity_id
_entity_poly.type
_entity_poly.pdbx_seq_one_letter_code
_entity_poly.pdbx_strand_id
1 'polypeptide(L)'
;KTTARIVQKPYVNQENQAVNFHATIQRQRDVSAKQCLKLTQLSKALSWLLRHAVTQEGIQYQYDGYVFVEDVLRHPTFSNKYTIQDIRQCVETNEKQRFVLKTDQRTGKEMIRAQQRQ
;
A
#
# COMPACT_ATOMS: atom_id res chain seq x y z
N LYS A 1 -67.12 -21.81 20.92
CA LYS A 1 -66.71 -21.15 19.65
C LYS A 1 -65.25 -20.77 19.80
N THR A 2 -64.38 -21.65 19.30
CA THR A 2 -62.92 -21.54 19.41
C THR A 2 -62.42 -20.75 18.21
N THR A 3 -61.62 -19.71 18.43
CA THR A 3 -60.93 -19.01 17.34
C THR A 3 -59.47 -18.86 17.73
N ALA A 4 -58.66 -19.82 17.27
CA ALA A 4 -57.21 -19.74 17.41
C ALA A 4 -56.69 -18.65 16.45
N ARG A 5 -56.03 -17.63 17.00
CA ARG A 5 -55.30 -16.61 16.25
C ARG A 5 -54.07 -17.26 15.62
N ILE A 6 -54.03 -17.30 14.30
CA ILE A 6 -52.84 -17.65 13.51
C ILE A 6 -51.83 -16.51 13.69
N VAL A 7 -50.75 -16.75 14.42
CA VAL A 7 -49.60 -15.83 14.49
C VAL A 7 -48.75 -16.10 13.25
N GLN A 8 -48.75 -15.16 12.30
CA GLN A 8 -47.76 -15.20 11.21
C GLN A 8 -46.38 -14.91 11.80
N LYS A 9 -45.48 -15.90 11.74
CA LYS A 9 -44.06 -15.72 12.02
C LYS A 9 -43.42 -14.98 10.83
N PRO A 10 -42.63 -13.90 11.03
CA PRO A 10 -41.90 -13.29 9.94
C PRO A 10 -40.81 -14.25 9.47
N TYR A 11 -40.93 -14.73 8.24
CA TYR A 11 -39.93 -15.56 7.58
C TYR A 11 -38.69 -14.70 7.31
N VAL A 12 -37.55 -15.07 7.92
CA VAL A 12 -36.26 -14.40 7.72
C VAL A 12 -35.67 -14.94 6.42
N ASN A 13 -35.58 -14.09 5.39
CA ASN A 13 -35.13 -14.47 4.05
C ASN A 13 -33.63 -14.83 4.04
N GLN A 14 -33.30 -16.12 4.01
CA GLN A 14 -31.93 -16.65 3.95
C GLN A 14 -31.16 -16.27 2.66
N GLU A 15 -31.85 -15.94 1.57
CA GLU A 15 -31.23 -15.60 0.28
C GLU A 15 -30.47 -14.26 0.31
N ASN A 16 -30.89 -13.31 1.16
CA ASN A 16 -30.20 -12.02 1.31
C ASN A 16 -28.82 -12.15 1.98
N GLN A 17 -28.52 -13.25 2.68
CA GLN A 17 -27.21 -13.42 3.33
C GLN A 17 -26.14 -13.91 2.34
N ALA A 18 -26.50 -14.75 1.36
CA ALA A 18 -25.56 -15.32 0.39
C ALA A 18 -25.10 -14.30 -0.69
N VAL A 19 -26.01 -13.45 -1.17
CA VAL A 19 -25.67 -12.37 -2.13
C VAL A 19 -24.72 -11.34 -1.54
N ASN A 20 -24.88 -11.03 -0.25
CA ASN A 20 -23.99 -10.14 0.48
C ASN A 20 -22.60 -10.77 0.70
N PHE A 21 -22.53 -12.08 0.89
CA PHE A 21 -21.26 -12.80 1.04
C PHE A 21 -20.44 -12.79 -0.25
N HIS A 22 -21.04 -13.15 -1.39
CA HIS A 22 -20.33 -13.16 -2.68
C HIS A 22 -19.82 -11.76 -3.07
N ALA A 23 -20.66 -10.73 -2.92
CA ALA A 23 -20.25 -9.35 -3.17
C ALA A 23 -19.11 -8.88 -2.24
N THR A 24 -19.09 -9.35 -0.98
CA THR A 24 -18.02 -9.03 -0.04
C THR A 24 -16.69 -9.66 -0.44
N ILE A 25 -16.69 -10.93 -0.87
CA ILE A 25 -15.48 -11.61 -1.35
C ILE A 25 -14.92 -10.96 -2.62
N GLN A 26 -15.78 -10.57 -3.57
CA GLN A 26 -15.32 -9.86 -4.78
C GLN A 26 -14.70 -8.50 -4.43
N ARG A 27 -15.35 -7.70 -3.58
CA ARG A 27 -14.78 -6.42 -3.10
C ARG A 27 -13.42 -6.60 -2.42
N GLN A 28 -13.25 -7.63 -1.60
CA GLN A 28 -11.98 -7.91 -0.94
C GLN A 28 -10.86 -8.26 -1.95
N ARG A 29 -11.18 -9.05 -2.98
CA ARG A 29 -10.24 -9.36 -4.08
C ARG A 29 -9.83 -8.11 -4.85
N ASP A 30 -10.80 -7.26 -5.20
CA ASP A 30 -10.54 -6.05 -5.96
C ASP A 30 -9.68 -5.05 -5.18
N VAL A 31 -9.92 -4.92 -3.87
CA VAL A 31 -9.10 -4.10 -2.97
C VAL A 31 -7.67 -4.62 -2.92
N SER A 32 -7.47 -5.94 -2.78
CA SER A 32 -6.15 -6.56 -2.75
C SER A 32 -5.39 -6.40 -4.07
N ALA A 33 -6.06 -6.63 -5.21
CA ALA A 33 -5.48 -6.45 -6.53
C ALA A 33 -5.08 -4.98 -6.78
N LYS A 34 -5.94 -4.04 -6.38
CA LYS A 34 -5.65 -2.60 -6.46
C LYS A 34 -4.44 -2.22 -5.60
N GLN A 35 -4.31 -2.79 -4.40
CA GLN A 35 -3.15 -2.55 -3.53
C GLN A 35 -1.87 -3.12 -4.14
N CYS A 36 -1.88 -4.34 -4.69
CA CYS A 36 -0.73 -4.93 -5.38
C CYS A 36 -0.28 -4.08 -6.58
N LEU A 37 -1.24 -3.58 -7.38
CA LEU A 37 -0.97 -2.67 -8.49
C LEU A 37 -0.38 -1.34 -8.01
N LYS A 38 -0.87 -0.80 -6.89
CA LYS A 38 -0.33 0.43 -6.27
C LYS A 38 1.12 0.25 -5.87
N LEU A 39 1.46 -0.85 -5.19
CA LEU A 39 2.84 -1.15 -4.75
C LEU A 39 3.78 -1.43 -5.93
N THR A 40 3.29 -2.09 -6.99
CA THR A 40 4.07 -2.33 -8.21
C THR A 40 4.44 -1.02 -8.90
N GLN A 41 3.49 -0.07 -9.01
CA GLN A 41 3.76 1.25 -9.56
C GLN A 41 4.74 2.04 -8.68
N LEU A 42 4.57 1.97 -7.36
CA LEU A 42 5.48 2.59 -6.41
C LEU A 42 6.90 2.04 -6.56
N SER A 43 7.07 0.72 -6.67
CA SER A 43 8.37 0.09 -6.87
C SER A 43 9.06 0.56 -8.15
N LYS A 44 8.31 0.76 -9.25
CA LYS A 44 8.85 1.29 -10.51
C LYS A 44 9.28 2.75 -10.34
N ALA A 45 8.44 3.58 -9.72
CA ALA A 45 8.75 4.99 -9.49
C ALA A 45 9.97 5.17 -8.57
N LEU A 46 10.05 4.43 -7.46
CA LEU A 46 11.22 4.42 -6.56
C LEU A 46 12.48 3.96 -7.30
N SER A 47 12.38 2.95 -8.16
CA SER A 47 13.53 2.48 -8.95
C SER A 47 14.07 3.55 -9.89
N TRP A 48 13.19 4.31 -10.54
CA TRP A 48 13.56 5.43 -11.40
C TRP A 48 14.19 6.56 -10.59
N LEU A 49 13.53 6.97 -9.50
CA LEU A 49 13.99 8.06 -8.66
C LEU A 49 15.39 7.77 -8.10
N LEU A 50 15.52 6.66 -7.37
CA LEU A 50 16.72 6.33 -6.58
C LEU A 50 17.96 5.99 -7.42
N ARG A 51 17.79 5.61 -8.70
CA ARG A 51 18.93 5.27 -9.58
C ARG A 51 19.29 6.36 -10.57
N HIS A 52 18.37 7.25 -10.89
CA HIS A 52 18.55 8.18 -12.01
C HIS A 52 18.19 9.62 -11.66
N ALA A 53 17.11 9.85 -10.91
CA ALA A 53 16.52 11.17 -10.79
C ALA A 53 16.80 11.90 -9.47
N VAL A 54 17.38 11.25 -8.43
CA VAL A 54 17.64 11.89 -7.12
C VAL A 54 18.30 13.27 -7.25
N THR A 55 19.46 13.34 -7.90
CA THR A 55 20.21 14.60 -8.06
C THR A 55 19.49 15.59 -8.99
N GLN A 56 18.81 15.09 -10.02
CA GLN A 56 18.11 15.93 -11.01
C GLN A 56 16.87 16.60 -10.42
N GLU A 57 16.18 15.90 -9.51
CA GLU A 57 14.98 16.36 -8.82
C GLU A 57 15.32 17.16 -7.54
N GLY A 58 16.58 17.54 -7.35
CA GLY A 58 17.02 18.36 -6.22
C GLY A 58 17.01 17.65 -4.86
N ILE A 59 16.88 16.32 -4.84
CA ILE A 59 16.95 15.53 -3.61
C ILE A 59 18.42 15.29 -3.28
N GLN A 60 18.82 15.59 -2.05
CA GLN A 60 20.19 15.37 -1.61
C GLN A 60 20.40 13.95 -1.11
N TYR A 61 21.42 13.30 -1.65
CA TYR A 61 21.93 12.07 -1.07
C TYR A 61 22.48 12.34 0.33
N GLN A 62 22.18 11.39 1.20
CA GLN A 62 22.77 11.23 2.51
C GLN A 62 23.94 10.23 2.39
N TYR A 63 24.44 9.78 3.53
CA TYR A 63 25.51 8.78 3.57
C TYR A 63 25.12 7.49 2.81
N ASP A 64 26.08 6.86 2.12
CA ASP A 64 25.94 5.52 1.51
C ASP A 64 24.76 5.37 0.52
N GLY A 65 24.44 6.46 -0.20
CA GLY A 65 23.42 6.49 -1.25
C GLY A 65 21.98 6.49 -0.73
N TYR A 66 21.79 6.74 0.56
CA TYR A 66 20.45 6.90 1.15
C TYR A 66 19.85 8.27 0.85
N VAL A 67 18.52 8.36 0.84
CA VAL A 67 17.75 9.61 0.81
C VAL A 67 16.66 9.55 1.87
N PHE A 68 16.25 10.68 2.43
CA PHE A 68 15.14 10.68 3.39
C PHE A 68 13.83 10.34 2.68
N VAL A 69 13.01 9.51 3.32
CA VAL A 69 11.68 9.15 2.80
C VAL A 69 10.78 10.37 2.70
N GLU A 70 10.92 11.33 3.61
CA GLU A 70 10.20 12.61 3.56
C GLU A 70 10.51 13.40 2.28
N ASP A 71 11.77 13.43 1.83
CA ASP A 71 12.15 14.10 0.58
C ASP A 71 11.52 13.40 -0.63
N VAL A 72 11.52 12.07 -0.63
CA VAL A 72 10.85 11.28 -1.66
C VAL A 72 9.35 11.58 -1.69
N LEU A 73 8.70 11.67 -0.54
CA LEU A 73 7.27 11.97 -0.44
C LEU A 73 6.95 13.44 -0.74
N ARG A 74 7.91 14.37 -0.68
CA ARG A 74 7.71 15.75 -1.15
C ARG A 74 7.68 15.86 -2.67
N HIS A 75 8.28 14.90 -3.37
CA HIS A 75 8.36 14.93 -4.83
C HIS A 75 6.96 14.79 -5.48
N PRO A 76 6.62 15.57 -6.54
CA PRO A 76 5.28 15.59 -7.14
C PRO A 76 4.74 14.22 -7.60
N THR A 77 5.63 13.35 -8.08
CA THR A 77 5.28 11.97 -8.45
C THR A 77 4.73 11.15 -7.28
N PHE A 78 5.10 11.47 -6.04
CA PHE A 78 4.80 10.66 -4.86
C PHE A 78 3.83 11.33 -3.87
N SER A 79 3.92 12.65 -3.69
CA SER A 79 3.24 13.41 -2.62
C SER A 79 1.74 13.17 -2.50
N ASN A 80 1.03 13.04 -3.62
CA ASN A 80 -0.42 12.87 -3.64
C ASN A 80 -0.87 11.40 -3.83
N LYS A 81 0.06 10.46 -3.95
CA LYS A 81 -0.24 9.07 -4.35
C LYS A 81 0.17 8.02 -3.32
N TYR A 82 1.19 8.32 -2.53
CA TYR A 82 1.81 7.34 -1.65
C TYR A 82 2.05 7.91 -0.26
N THR A 83 2.07 7.01 0.71
CA THR A 83 2.36 7.29 2.11
C THR A 83 3.65 6.60 2.54
N ILE A 84 4.16 6.95 3.71
CA ILE A 84 5.30 6.25 4.32
C ILE A 84 5.01 4.76 4.53
N GLN A 85 3.76 4.40 4.84
CA GLN A 85 3.33 3.01 4.98
C GLN A 85 3.36 2.26 3.65
N ASP A 86 2.97 2.91 2.55
CA ASP A 86 3.08 2.30 1.21
C ASP A 86 4.55 2.02 0.85
N ILE A 87 5.47 2.90 1.23
CA ILE A 87 6.91 2.68 1.01
C ILE A 87 7.41 1.51 1.86
N ARG A 88 7.10 1.47 3.16
CA ARG A 88 7.45 0.35 4.04
C ARG A 88 6.93 -0.98 3.49
N GLN A 89 5.63 -1.02 3.16
CA GLN A 89 5.00 -2.20 2.57
C GLN A 89 5.67 -2.59 1.24
N CYS A 90 5.98 -1.62 0.37
CA CYS A 90 6.67 -1.88 -0.89
C CYS A 90 8.07 -2.48 -0.71
N VAL A 91 8.78 -2.11 0.37
CA VAL A 91 10.09 -2.67 0.72
C VAL A 91 9.92 -4.10 1.26
N GLU A 92 8.99 -4.30 2.19
CA GLU A 92 8.70 -5.60 2.82
C GLU A 92 8.22 -6.66 1.82
N THR A 93 7.33 -6.28 0.90
CA THR A 93 6.79 -7.21 -0.11
C THR A 93 7.71 -7.36 -1.33
N ASN A 94 8.91 -6.76 -1.34
CA ASN A 94 9.80 -6.86 -2.49
C ASN A 94 10.62 -8.16 -2.44
N GLU A 95 10.21 -9.16 -3.21
CA GLU A 95 10.92 -10.45 -3.33
C GLU A 95 12.40 -10.31 -3.70
N LYS A 96 12.76 -9.26 -4.45
CA LYS A 96 14.14 -9.05 -4.94
C LYS A 96 14.97 -8.12 -4.06
N GLN A 97 14.46 -7.75 -2.88
CA GLN A 97 15.10 -6.82 -1.94
C GLN A 97 15.69 -5.57 -2.65
N ARG A 98 14.94 -5.02 -3.62
CA ARG A 98 15.40 -3.91 -4.47
C ARG A 98 15.72 -2.63 -3.72
N PHE A 99 15.25 -2.53 -2.49
CA PHE A 99 15.29 -1.33 -1.66
C PHE A 99 15.70 -1.71 -0.26
N VAL A 100 16.43 -0.81 0.38
CA VAL A 100 16.79 -0.92 1.78
C VAL A 100 16.23 0.29 2.50
N LEU A 101 15.45 0.04 3.55
CA LEU A 101 14.91 1.06 4.45
C LEU A 101 15.69 1.03 5.76
N LYS A 102 16.04 2.21 6.28
CA LYS A 102 16.74 2.37 7.54
C LYS A 102 16.21 3.58 8.29
N THR A 103 16.22 3.52 9.62
CA THR A 103 16.00 4.70 10.46
C THR A 103 17.33 5.34 10.85
N ASP A 104 17.47 6.64 10.62
CA ASP A 104 18.59 7.43 11.11
C ASP A 104 18.50 7.52 12.64
N GLN A 105 19.52 7.03 13.34
CA GLN A 105 19.58 7.04 14.81
C GLN A 105 19.67 8.44 15.40
N ARG A 106 20.19 9.43 14.64
CA ARG A 106 20.37 10.79 15.13
C ARG A 106 19.10 11.62 15.00
N THR A 107 18.37 11.47 13.91
CA THR A 107 17.18 12.27 13.59
C THR A 107 15.87 11.54 13.81
N GLY A 108 15.89 10.21 13.95
CA GLY A 108 14.70 9.36 14.01
C GLY A 108 13.97 9.24 12.67
N LYS A 109 14.52 9.80 11.58
CA LYS A 109 13.88 9.82 10.27
C LYS A 109 14.18 8.57 9.46
N GLU A 110 13.22 8.15 8.66
CA GLU A 110 13.41 7.03 7.74
C GLU A 110 14.12 7.46 6.46
N MET A 111 15.00 6.59 6.01
CA MET A 111 15.81 6.75 4.81
C MET A 111 15.69 5.51 3.95
N ILE A 112 15.70 5.70 2.64
CA ILE A 112 15.61 4.63 1.65
C ILE A 112 16.77 4.74 0.67
N ARG A 113 17.28 3.60 0.21
CA ARG A 113 18.16 3.52 -0.95
C ARG A 113 17.78 2.39 -1.89
N ALA A 114 18.25 2.47 -3.13
CA ALA A 114 18.20 1.35 -4.04
C ALA A 114 19.33 0.36 -3.74
N GLN A 115 19.02 -0.94 -3.74
CA GLN A 115 20.03 -1.98 -3.74
C GLN A 115 20.57 -2.17 -5.15
N GLN A 116 21.90 -2.23 -5.26
CA GLN A 116 22.58 -2.53 -6.52
C GLN A 116 22.31 -3.98 -6.91
N ARG A 117 21.98 -4.23 -8.18
CA ARG A 117 21.80 -5.59 -8.68
C ARG A 117 23.16 -6.29 -8.61
N GLN A 118 23.25 -7.41 -7.88
CA GLN A 118 24.31 -8.39 -8.09
C GLN A 118 24.08 -9.10 -9.42
#